data_AF-A0A0T6ZRX4-F1
#
_entry.id   AF-A0A0T6ZRX4-F1
#
_cell.length_a   1.000
_cell.length_b   1.000
_cell.length_c   1.000
_cell.angle_alpha   90.00
_cell.angle_beta   90.00
_cell.angle_gamma   90.00
#
_symmetry.space_group_name_H-M   'P 1'
#
loop_
_entity.id
_entity.type
_entity.pdbx_description
1 polymer ?
#
loop_
_entity_poly.entity_id
_entity_poly.type
_entity_poly.pdbx_seq_one_letter_code
_entity_poly.pdbx_strand_id
1 'polypeptide(L)'
;MKNAICRLTLCLALAFVCAPVARSADAPAAASETTPDAGAAEIQGSIPAFLKDNPDCLEFTDQCSHCAVVNGVAECSTAEIACIKRENQCTRRAGK
;
A
#
# COMPACT_ATOMS: atom_id res chain seq x y z
N MET A 1 -30.91 46.94 28.15
CA MET A 1 -30.48 45.79 28.99
C MET A 1 -31.50 44.65 29.03
N LYS A 2 -32.17 44.33 27.90
CA LYS A 2 -33.10 43.18 27.79
C LYS A 2 -32.65 42.19 26.69
N ASN A 3 -31.69 42.61 25.88
CA ASN A 3 -31.25 41.97 24.65
C ASN A 3 -30.02 41.06 24.88
N ALA A 4 -29.33 41.24 26.01
CA ALA A 4 -28.21 40.40 26.43
C ALA A 4 -28.68 39.12 27.15
N ILE A 5 -29.89 39.14 27.73
CA ILE A 5 -30.47 38.02 28.49
C ILE A 5 -30.94 36.91 27.53
N CYS A 6 -31.46 37.24 26.34
CA CYS A 6 -31.86 36.26 25.33
C CYS A 6 -30.70 35.50 24.66
N ARG A 7 -29.47 36.04 24.68
CA ARG A 7 -28.32 35.36 24.06
C ARG A 7 -27.64 34.37 24.99
N LEU A 8 -27.71 34.58 26.31
CA LEU A 8 -27.14 33.63 27.27
C LEU A 8 -27.97 32.35 27.42
N THR A 9 -29.29 32.40 27.20
CA THR A 9 -30.16 31.22 27.30
C THR A 9 -30.10 30.29 26.09
N LEU A 10 -29.67 30.78 24.91
CA LEU A 10 -29.54 29.96 23.70
C LEU A 10 -28.29 29.05 23.73
N CYS A 11 -27.27 29.38 24.52
CA CYS A 11 -26.02 28.60 24.60
C CYS A 11 -26.07 27.43 25.60
N LEU A 12 -27.05 27.38 26.51
CA LEU A 12 -27.13 26.38 27.58
C LEU A 12 -27.95 25.12 27.22
N ALA A 13 -28.55 25.06 26.02
CA ALA A 13 -29.45 23.97 25.62
C ALA A 13 -28.82 22.92 24.66
N LEU A 14 -27.51 22.96 24.40
CA LEU A 14 -26.82 22.02 23.49
C LEU A 14 -25.92 21.00 24.22
N ALA A 15 -26.08 20.86 25.53
CA ALA A 15 -25.28 19.95 26.34
C ALA A 15 -26.10 18.77 26.86
N PHE A 16 -26.78 18.02 26.00
CA PHE A 16 -27.27 16.70 26.37
C PHE A 16 -27.28 15.78 25.15
N VAL A 17 -26.77 14.56 25.38
CA VAL A 17 -26.73 13.38 24.49
C VAL A 17 -25.48 13.25 23.62
N CYS A 18 -24.41 12.73 24.24
CA CYS A 18 -23.67 11.62 23.63
C CYS A 18 -23.00 10.80 24.75
N ALA A 19 -23.62 9.69 25.14
CA ALA A 19 -23.03 8.72 26.05
C ALA A 19 -22.09 7.80 25.26
N PRO A 20 -20.81 7.62 25.66
CA PRO A 20 -19.97 6.59 25.07
C PRO A 20 -20.13 5.31 25.90
N VAL A 21 -20.98 4.40 25.47
CA VAL A 21 -20.85 2.99 25.84
C VAL A 21 -21.08 2.14 24.59
N ALA A 22 -19.98 1.68 24.02
CA ALA A 22 -19.91 0.44 23.27
C ALA A 22 -18.46 -0.03 23.33
N ARG A 23 -18.18 -0.88 24.32
CA ARG A 23 -17.02 -1.77 24.33
C ARG A 23 -17.32 -2.92 23.37
N SER A 24 -16.53 -3.06 22.31
CA SER A 24 -16.37 -4.29 21.51
C SER A 24 -14.93 -4.28 21.01
N ALA A 25 -14.06 -5.08 21.61
CA ALA A 25 -13.72 -6.45 21.20
C ALA A 25 -12.55 -6.42 20.22
N ASP A 26 -11.43 -6.93 20.74
CA ASP A 26 -10.19 -7.25 20.08
C ASP A 26 -10.43 -8.00 18.75
N ALA A 27 -9.93 -7.44 17.65
CA ALA A 27 -9.62 -8.16 16.41
C ALA A 27 -8.68 -7.28 15.56
N PRO A 28 -7.48 -7.77 15.17
CA PRO A 28 -6.65 -7.09 14.19
C PRO A 28 -7.25 -7.37 12.80
N ALA A 29 -8.15 -6.51 12.36
CA ALA A 29 -8.58 -6.42 10.98
C ALA A 29 -8.01 -5.10 10.43
N ALA A 30 -7.26 -5.06 9.35
CA ALA A 30 -6.86 -6.07 8.40
C ALA A 30 -5.44 -5.71 7.98
N ALA A 31 -4.69 -6.71 7.51
CA ALA A 31 -3.61 -6.43 6.59
C ALA A 31 -4.11 -5.38 5.58
N SER A 32 -3.35 -4.31 5.38
CA SER A 32 -3.42 -3.59 4.12
C SER A 32 -3.16 -4.63 3.04
N GLU A 33 -4.23 -5.22 2.53
CA GLU A 33 -4.25 -5.81 1.20
C GLU A 33 -4.06 -4.62 0.26
N THR A 34 -2.79 -4.26 0.08
CA THR A 34 -2.34 -3.67 -1.16
C THR A 34 -2.73 -4.68 -2.22
N THR A 35 -3.93 -4.50 -2.79
CA THR A 35 -4.32 -5.13 -4.04
C THR A 35 -3.11 -4.98 -4.96
N PRO A 36 -2.42 -6.06 -5.35
CA PRO A 36 -1.45 -5.96 -6.42
C PRO A 36 -2.23 -5.35 -7.58
N ASP A 37 -1.72 -4.26 -8.12
CA ASP A 37 -2.21 -3.61 -9.33
C ASP A 37 -2.51 -4.68 -10.39
N ALA A 38 -3.75 -5.17 -10.41
CA ALA A 38 -4.17 -6.33 -11.20
C ALA A 38 -4.48 -5.91 -12.64
N GLY A 39 -4.48 -4.60 -12.91
CA GLY A 39 -4.75 -4.03 -14.22
C GLY A 39 -3.53 -3.95 -15.13
N ALA A 40 -2.31 -3.81 -14.59
CA ALA A 40 -1.09 -3.73 -15.42
C ALA A 40 -0.30 -5.06 -15.48
N ALA A 41 -0.64 -6.03 -14.64
CA ALA A 41 0.07 -7.31 -14.53
C ALA A 41 -0.08 -8.25 -15.75
N GLU A 42 -1.05 -8.05 -16.63
CA GLU A 42 -1.32 -9.02 -17.71
C GLU A 42 -0.51 -8.79 -19.00
N ILE A 43 0.08 -7.60 -19.19
CA ILE A 43 0.97 -7.32 -20.35
C ILE A 43 2.46 -7.36 -19.93
N GLN A 44 2.74 -7.41 -18.62
CA GLN A 44 4.09 -7.40 -18.08
C GLN A 44 4.46 -8.81 -17.64
N GLY A 45 5.49 -9.39 -18.24
CA GLY A 45 5.90 -10.78 -17.97
C GLY A 45 5.93 -11.10 -16.47
N SER A 46 5.25 -12.19 -16.09
CA SER A 46 5.15 -12.65 -14.71
C SER A 46 6.54 -12.87 -14.10
N ILE A 47 6.83 -12.27 -12.93
CA ILE A 47 8.12 -12.39 -12.23
C ILE A 47 8.57 -13.87 -12.07
N PRO A 48 7.71 -14.81 -11.63
CA PRO A 48 8.05 -16.23 -11.59
C PRO A 48 8.54 -16.81 -12.93
N ALA A 49 7.93 -16.42 -14.05
CA ALA A 49 8.36 -16.89 -15.37
C ALA A 49 9.75 -16.32 -15.72
N PHE A 50 9.96 -15.03 -15.47
CA PHE A 50 11.25 -14.39 -15.69
C PHE A 50 12.39 -15.05 -14.88
N LEU A 51 12.16 -15.35 -13.59
CA LEU A 51 13.14 -16.02 -12.74
C LEU A 51 13.44 -17.45 -13.20
N LYS A 52 12.42 -18.16 -13.71
CA LYS A 52 12.61 -19.50 -14.28
C LYS A 52 13.50 -19.47 -15.53
N ASP A 53 13.33 -18.46 -16.38
CA ASP A 53 14.11 -18.30 -17.61
C ASP A 53 15.51 -17.69 -17.36
N ASN A 54 15.71 -17.02 -16.22
CA ASN A 54 16.96 -16.39 -15.82
C ASN A 54 17.41 -16.83 -14.41
N PRO A 55 17.75 -18.11 -14.21
CA PRO A 55 18.07 -18.66 -12.88
C PRO A 55 19.36 -18.10 -12.26
N ASP A 56 20.23 -17.50 -13.07
CA ASP A 56 21.47 -16.85 -12.66
C ASP A 56 21.29 -15.36 -12.32
N CYS A 57 20.09 -14.80 -12.53
CA CYS A 57 19.83 -13.40 -12.25
C CYS A 57 19.70 -13.15 -10.74
N LEU A 58 20.52 -12.24 -10.22
CA LEU A 58 20.54 -11.85 -8.80
C LEU A 58 19.79 -10.55 -8.54
N GLU A 59 19.76 -9.65 -9.53
CA GLU A 59 18.99 -8.41 -9.48
C GLU A 59 18.38 -8.11 -10.83
N PHE A 60 17.16 -7.58 -10.82
CA PHE A 60 16.45 -7.17 -12.02
C PHE A 60 15.56 -5.96 -11.75
N THR A 61 15.03 -5.37 -12.81
CA THR A 61 14.11 -4.24 -12.72
C THR A 61 12.99 -4.35 -13.76
N ASP A 62 11.80 -3.90 -13.39
CA ASP A 62 10.66 -3.71 -14.28
C ASP A 62 10.55 -2.23 -14.73
N GLN A 63 11.66 -1.47 -14.69
CA GLN A 63 11.76 -0.01 -14.84
C GLN A 63 11.28 0.79 -13.62
N CYS A 64 10.33 0.28 -12.83
CA CYS A 64 9.73 1.04 -11.73
C CYS A 64 10.19 0.60 -10.35
N SER A 65 10.64 -0.64 -10.26
CA SER A 65 11.06 -1.30 -9.04
C SER A 65 12.45 -1.90 -9.26
N HIS A 66 13.25 -1.89 -8.20
CA HIS A 66 14.50 -2.65 -8.15
C HIS A 66 14.26 -3.90 -7.33
N CYS A 67 14.53 -5.06 -7.92
CA CYS A 67 14.30 -6.35 -7.30
C CYS A 67 15.62 -7.10 -7.09
N ALA A 68 15.80 -7.68 -5.91
CA ALA A 68 16.85 -8.64 -5.61
C ALA A 68 16.26 -10.04 -5.47
N VAL A 69 17.00 -11.06 -5.89
CA VAL A 69 16.58 -12.46 -5.71
C VAL A 69 17.21 -13.00 -4.43
N VAL A 70 16.38 -13.23 -3.42
CA VAL A 70 16.78 -13.73 -2.11
C VAL A 70 16.08 -15.07 -1.87
N ASN A 71 16.86 -16.13 -1.66
CA ASN A 71 16.32 -17.50 -1.48
C ASN A 71 15.34 -17.94 -2.59
N GLY A 72 15.58 -17.50 -3.83
CA GLY A 72 14.74 -17.83 -4.99
C GLY A 72 13.43 -17.02 -5.08
N VAL A 73 13.24 -16.03 -4.20
CA VAL A 73 12.09 -15.12 -4.22
C VAL A 73 12.57 -13.72 -4.59
N ALA A 74 11.78 -13.01 -5.37
CA ALA A 74 12.05 -11.60 -5.66
C ALA A 74 11.60 -10.71 -4.50
N GLU A 75 12.54 -9.97 -3.93
CA GLU A 75 12.29 -8.88 -3.00
C GLU A 75 12.46 -7.55 -3.75
N CYS A 76 11.36 -6.83 -3.94
CA CYS A 76 11.33 -5.61 -4.75
C CYS A 76 11.09 -4.36 -3.90
N SER A 77 11.70 -3.25 -4.31
CA SER A 77 11.37 -1.92 -3.79
C SER A 77 9.92 -1.54 -4.10
N THR A 78 9.39 -0.53 -3.40
CA THR A 78 8.18 0.15 -3.85
C THR A 78 8.43 0.77 -5.22
N ALA A 79 7.43 0.71 -6.10
CA ALA A 79 7.51 1.33 -7.41
C ALA A 79 7.59 2.86 -7.30
N GLU A 80 8.38 3.48 -8.18
CA GLU A 80 8.44 4.94 -8.28
C GLU A 80 7.09 5.55 -8.72
N ILE A 81 6.80 6.76 -8.22
CA ILE A 81 5.55 7.47 -8.54
C ILE A 81 5.49 7.78 -10.04
N ALA A 82 4.34 7.49 -10.64
CA ALA A 82 4.05 7.71 -12.06
C ALA A 82 4.99 6.96 -13.02
N CYS A 83 5.63 5.88 -12.57
CA CYS A 83 6.41 5.02 -13.44
C CYS A 83 5.52 4.02 -14.20
N ILE A 84 5.85 3.79 -15.47
CA ILE A 84 5.22 2.78 -16.31
C ILE A 84 6.11 1.54 -16.37
N LYS A 85 5.61 0.45 -15.79
CA LYS A 85 6.33 -0.82 -15.74
C LYS A 85 6.60 -1.37 -17.14
N ARG A 86 7.74 -2.04 -17.28
CA ARG A 86 8.19 -2.71 -18.49
C ARG A 86 8.51 -4.17 -18.20
N GLU A 87 8.91 -4.90 -19.24
CA GLU A 87 9.43 -6.25 -19.09
C GLU A 87 10.64 -6.26 -18.13
N ASN A 88 10.70 -7.33 -17.33
CA ASN A 88 11.79 -7.54 -16.38
C ASN A 88 13.12 -7.65 -17.11
N GLN A 89 14.11 -6.87 -16.66
CA GLN A 89 15.46 -6.89 -17.20
C GLN A 89 16.46 -7.21 -16.10
N CYS A 90 17.29 -8.23 -16.34
CA CYS A 90 18.34 -8.61 -15.40
C CYS A 90 19.46 -7.56 -15.39
N THR A 91 19.73 -6.97 -14.23
CA THR A 91 20.78 -5.95 -14.04
C THR A 91 22.04 -6.53 -13.43
N ARG A 92 21.93 -7.63 -12.66
CA ARG A 92 23.08 -8.35 -12.08
C ARG A 92 22.91 -9.86 -12.21
N ARG A 93 23.94 -10.54 -12.71
CA ARG A 93 24.01 -12.01 -12.84
C ARG A 93 25.08 -12.58 -11.93
N ALA A 94 24.91 -13.82 -11.49
CA ALA A 94 25.93 -14.54 -10.75
C ALA A 94 27.19 -14.73 -11.63
N GLY A 95 28.36 -14.34 -11.11
CA GLY A 95 29.63 -14.54 -11.80
C GLY A 95 30.01 -13.48 -12.85
N LYS A 96 29.32 -12.33 -12.88
CA LYS A 96 29.65 -11.17 -13.73
C LYS A 96 29.94 -9.92 -12.93
#